data_AF-A0A1E5WLW2-F1
#
_entry.id   AF-A0A1E5WLW2-F1
#
_cell.length_a   1.000
_cell.length_b   1.000
_cell.length_c   1.000
_cell.angle_alpha   90.00
_cell.angle_beta   90.00
_cell.angle_gamma   90.00
#
_symmetry.space_group_name_H-M   'P 1'
#
loop_
_entity.id
_entity.type
_entity.pdbx_description
1 polymer ?
#
loop_
_entity_poly.entity_id
_entity_poly.type
_entity_poly.pdbx_seq_one_letter_code
_entity_poly.pdbx_strand_id
1 'polypeptide(L)' 'LKRLMTVVANSRQFKVSDWFINRRKDYKDGRFSHVVADTLDVKLGDDLEKLKKIRVD' A
#
# COMPACT_ATOMS: atom_id res chain seq x y z
N LEU A 1 -21.76 2.14 4.22
CA LEU A 1 -20.72 1.55 3.34
C LEU A 1 -19.93 2.62 2.56
N LYS A 2 -20.55 3.48 1.74
CA LYS A 2 -19.86 4.50 0.94
C LYS A 2 -18.90 5.40 1.74
N ARG A 3 -19.32 5.91 2.90
CA ARG A 3 -18.46 6.71 3.79
C ARG A 3 -17.18 5.98 4.21
N LEU A 4 -17.29 4.69 4.51
CA LEU A 4 -16.14 3.88 4.94
C LEU A 4 -15.17 3.66 3.77
N MET A 5 -15.68 3.37 2.58
CA MET A 5 -14.87 3.28 1.35
C MET A 5 -14.14 4.60 1.05
N THR A 6 -14.80 5.76 1.23
CA THR A 6 -14.17 7.07 1.05
C THR A 6 -13.05 7.32 2.07
N VAL A 7 -13.25 6.93 3.32
CA VAL A 7 -12.24 7.05 4.39
C VAL A 7 -11.04 6.16 4.10
N VAL A 8 -11.29 4.91 3.69
CA VAL A 8 -10.23 3.94 3.39
C VAL A 8 -9.42 4.36 2.16
N ALA A 9 -10.09 4.84 1.11
CA ALA A 9 -9.41 5.33 -0.10
C ALA A 9 -8.61 6.61 0.12
N ASN A 10 -9.06 7.50 1.03
CA ASN A 10 -8.44 8.80 1.29
C ASN A 10 -8.04 8.98 2.76
N SER A 11 -7.43 7.97 3.37
CA SER A 11 -7.16 7.90 4.82
C SER A 11 -6.44 9.14 5.39
N ARG A 12 -5.51 9.73 4.63
CA ARG A 12 -4.79 10.95 5.02
C ARG A 12 -5.68 12.18 5.17
N GLN A 13 -6.71 12.31 4.34
CA GLN A 13 -7.65 13.44 4.43
C GLN A 13 -8.49 13.37 5.71
N PHE A 14 -8.62 12.18 6.28
CA PHE A 14 -9.32 11.92 7.54
C PHE A 14 -8.37 11.88 8.75
N LYS A 15 -7.17 12.47 8.64
CA LYS A 15 -6.16 12.55 9.72
C LYS A 15 -5.71 11.19 10.26
N VAL A 16 -5.83 10.12 9.46
CA VAL A 16 -5.21 8.84 9.80
C VAL A 16 -3.69 9.00 9.67
N SER A 17 -2.96 8.63 10.73
CA SER A 17 -1.51 8.75 10.73
C SER A 17 -0.85 7.74 9.78
N ASP A 18 0.28 8.13 9.18
CA ASP A 18 1.04 7.29 8.25
C ASP A 18 1.57 5.99 8.90
N TRP A 19 1.59 5.88 10.23
CA TRP A 19 1.97 4.64 10.90
C TRP A 19 0.95 3.51 10.68
N PHE A 20 -0.33 3.85 10.49
CA PHE A 20 -1.41 2.88 10.23
C PHE A 20 -1.53 2.46 8.76
N ILE A 21 -0.72 3.04 7.88
CA ILE A 21 -0.80 2.78 6.45
C ILE A 21 -0.07 1.46 6.12
N ASN A 22 -0.70 0.61 5.29
CA ASN A 22 -0.17 -0.71 4.94
C ASN A 22 0.96 -0.68 3.90
N ARG A 23 1.08 0.38 3.09
CA ARG A 23 2.24 0.63 2.23
C ARG A 23 2.99 1.86 2.74
N ARG A 24 4.13 1.65 3.40
CA ARG A 24 4.98 2.72 3.91
C ARG A 24 6.23 2.83 3.04
N LYS A 25 6.55 4.05 2.60
CA LYS A 25 7.76 4.35 1.79
C LYS A 25 7.95 3.35 0.65
N ASP A 26 6.99 3.29 -0.28
CA ASP A 26 7.05 2.40 -1.44
C ASP A 26 8.37 2.61 -2.20
N TYR A 27 8.96 1.52 -2.68
CA TYR A 27 10.30 1.57 -3.29
C TYR A 27 10.35 2.29 -4.64
N LYS A 28 9.22 2.44 -5.35
CA LYS A 28 9.14 3.11 -6.65
C LYS A 28 9.03 4.63 -6.48
N ASP A 29 8.14 5.08 -5.61
CA ASP A 29 7.76 6.50 -5.51
C ASP A 29 8.05 7.14 -4.13
N GLY A 30 8.49 6.36 -3.14
CA GLY A 30 8.79 6.80 -1.78
C GLY A 30 7.56 7.20 -0.96
N ARG A 31 6.34 7.01 -1.49
CA ARG A 31 5.11 7.49 -0.85
C ARG A 31 4.59 6.48 0.16
N PHE A 32 3.82 6.99 1.12
CA PHE A 32 2.95 6.15 1.95
C PHE A 32 1.56 6.11 1.31
N SER A 33 0.95 4.94 1.19
CA SER A 33 -0.37 4.79 0.56
C SER A 33 -1.15 3.66 1.20
N HIS A 34 -2.47 3.86 1.36
CA HIS A 34 -3.33 2.76 1.78
C HIS A 34 -3.77 1.99 0.53
N VAL A 35 -3.33 0.73 0.41
CA VAL A 35 -3.59 -0.14 -0.74
C VAL A 35 -4.77 -1.06 -0.40
N VAL A 36 -5.73 -1.21 -1.32
CA VAL A 36 -7.02 -1.87 -1.05
C VAL A 36 -7.39 -2.83 -2.19
N ALA A 37 -7.99 -3.97 -1.85
CA ALA A 37 -8.52 -4.97 -2.79
C ALA A 37 -7.50 -5.36 -3.87
N ASP A 38 -7.88 -5.37 -5.14
CA ASP A 38 -7.09 -5.85 -6.28
C ASP A 38 -5.70 -5.19 -6.39
N THR A 39 -5.57 -3.95 -5.93
CA THR A 39 -4.27 -3.25 -5.95
C THR A 39 -3.27 -3.84 -4.96
N LEU A 40 -3.73 -4.54 -3.93
CA LEU A 40 -2.90 -5.21 -2.94
C LEU A 40 -2.20 -6.43 -3.55
N ASP A 41 -2.95 -7.26 -4.27
CA ASP A 41 -2.42 -8.49 -4.87
C ASP A 41 -1.38 -8.18 -5.95
N VAL A 42 -1.64 -7.15 -6.77
CA VAL A 42 -0.67 -6.68 -7.77
C VAL A 42 0.62 -6.19 -7.12
N LYS A 43 0.51 -5.41 -6.05
CA LYS A 43 1.68 -4.88 -5.33
C LYS A 43 2.48 -5.97 -4.63
N LEU A 44 1.80 -6.95 -4.04
CA LEU A 44 2.44 -8.12 -3.43
C LEU A 44 3.19 -8.95 -4.49
N GLY A 45 2.57 -9.20 -5.65
CA GLY A 45 3.21 -9.90 -6.76
C GLY A 45 4.49 -9.20 -7.24
N ASP A 46 4.43 -7.88 -7.47
CA ASP A 46 5.58 -7.05 -7.85
C ASP A 46 6.74 -7.16 -6.83
N ASP A 47 6.42 -7.10 -5.52
CA ASP A 47 7.42 -7.19 -4.46
C ASP A 47 8.05 -8.58 -4.40
N LEU A 48 7.25 -9.65 -4.53
CA LEU A 48 7.74 -11.02 -4.55
C LEU A 48 8.67 -11.28 -5.74
N GLU A 49 8.31 -10.80 -6.93
CA GLU A 49 9.17 -10.89 -8.12
C GLU A 49 10.48 -10.11 -7.95
N LYS A 50 10.44 -8.97 -7.24
CA LYS A 50 11.66 -8.25 -6.90
C LYS A 50 12.54 -9.04 -5.91
N LEU A 51 11.95 -9.63 -4.87
CA LEU A 51 12.68 -10.45 -3.89
C LEU A 51 13.38 -11.64 -4.56
N LYS A 52 12.69 -12.32 -5.48
CA LYS A 52 13.29 -13.39 -6.28
C LYS A 52 14.48 -12.92 -7.10
N LYS A 53 14.40 -11.73 -7.73
CA LYS A 53 15.50 -11.17 -8.53
C LYS A 53 16.75 -10.87 -7.71
N ILE A 54 16.58 -10.44 -6.46
CA ILE A 54 17.71 -10.11 -5.59
C ILE A 54 18.30 -11.33 -4.85
N ARG A 55 17.78 -12.54 -5.09
CA ARG A 55 18.18 -13.78 -4.39
C ARG A 55 18.20 -13.57 -2.87
N VAL A 56 17.15 -12.96 -2.35
CA VAL A 56 16.84 -13.10 -0.92
C VAL A 56 16.18 -14.46 -0.80
N ASP A 57 17.01 -15.49 -0.86
CA ASP A 57 16.71 -16.87 -0.51
C ASP A 57 17.10 -17.07 0.97
#